data_AF-A0A2Z2K8Z9-F1
#
_entry.id   AF-A0A2Z2K8Z9-F1
#
_cell.length_a   1.000
_cell.length_b   1.000
_cell.length_c   1.000
_cell.angle_alpha   90.00
_cell.angle_beta   90.00
_cell.angle_gamma   90.00
#
_symmetry.space_group_name_H-M   'P 1'
#
loop_
_entity.id
_entity.type
_entity.pdbx_description
1 polymer ?
#
loop_
_entity_poly.entity_id
_entity_poly.type
_entity_poly.pdbx_seq_one_letter_code
_entity_poly.pdbx_strand_id
1 'polypeptide(L)'
;MIIPKLKGIDFVGNPEKQTNFNVRATAYISEENDKGADCFHFQVISLEFLARFLSENNVFDGRATFNVSEFDLDLLELEINKILKDCIRPTWDEVAKAINRYLRWEYDNIQYFSSEEVQRRVDLSQKRLQSPN
;
A
#
# COMPACT_ATOMS: atom_id res chain seq x y z
N MET A 1 -15.01 -5.52 -16.96
CA MET A 1 -14.70 -5.20 -15.55
C MET A 1 -13.47 -6.00 -15.17
N ILE A 2 -12.48 -5.36 -14.57
CA ILE A 2 -11.27 -6.00 -14.08
C ILE A 2 -11.53 -6.57 -12.68
N ILE A 3 -11.15 -7.83 -12.49
CA ILE A 3 -11.25 -8.55 -11.22
C ILE A 3 -9.85 -8.64 -10.64
N PRO A 4 -9.52 -7.86 -9.59
CA PRO A 4 -8.21 -7.94 -8.95
C PRO A 4 -8.02 -9.29 -8.26
N LYS A 5 -6.80 -9.78 -8.29
CA LYS A 5 -6.39 -11.05 -7.70
C LYS A 5 -5.16 -10.87 -6.83
N LEU A 6 -5.25 -11.34 -5.59
CA LEU A 6 -4.10 -11.49 -4.72
C LEU A 6 -3.22 -12.62 -5.26
N LYS A 7 -1.95 -12.32 -5.53
CA LYS A 7 -0.95 -13.28 -6.02
C LYS A 7 -0.04 -13.79 -4.90
N GLY A 8 0.06 -13.04 -3.81
CA GLY A 8 0.79 -13.43 -2.61
C GLY A 8 0.98 -12.25 -1.66
N ILE A 9 1.51 -12.55 -0.48
CA ILE A 9 1.86 -11.57 0.54
C ILE A 9 3.28 -11.85 1.01
N ASP A 10 4.12 -10.83 1.03
CA ASP A 10 5.43 -10.87 1.69
C ASP A 10 5.44 -10.03 2.96
N PHE A 11 6.27 -10.44 3.92
CA PHE A 11 6.45 -9.74 5.20
C PHE A 11 7.89 -9.33 5.40
N VAL A 12 8.08 -8.14 5.97
CA VAL A 12 9.37 -7.73 6.54
C VAL A 12 9.38 -8.18 8.00
N GLY A 13 10.06 -9.30 8.26
CA GLY A 13 10.17 -9.93 9.58
C GLY A 13 9.57 -11.33 9.62
N ASN A 14 9.33 -11.85 10.82
CA ASN A 14 8.71 -13.16 11.02
C ASN A 14 7.61 -13.04 12.10
N PRO A 15 6.36 -12.72 11.71
CA PRO A 15 5.26 -12.55 12.66
C PRO A 15 4.80 -13.86 13.31
N GLU A 16 4.96 -15.01 12.63
CA GLU A 16 4.59 -16.34 13.18
C GLU A 16 5.33 -16.70 14.48
N LYS A 17 6.51 -16.10 14.69
CA LYS A 17 7.34 -16.37 15.88
C LYS A 17 7.14 -15.37 17.01
N GLN A 18 6.14 -14.50 16.93
CA GLN A 18 5.96 -13.38 17.86
C GLN A 18 4.48 -13.23 18.25
N THR A 19 4.22 -12.88 19.51
CA THR A 19 2.88 -12.51 20.00
C THR A 19 2.69 -11.00 20.06
N ASN A 20 3.78 -10.25 20.26
CA ASN A 20 3.82 -8.79 20.31
C ASN A 20 4.57 -8.26 19.08
N PHE A 21 3.85 -7.94 18.01
CA PHE A 21 4.49 -7.56 16.75
C PHE A 21 3.77 -6.43 16.03
N ASN A 22 4.57 -5.68 15.27
CA ASN A 22 4.14 -4.84 14.16
C ASN A 22 5.05 -5.18 12.99
N VAL A 23 4.49 -5.81 11.96
CA VAL A 23 5.24 -6.18 10.75
C VAL A 23 4.69 -5.42 9.55
N ARG A 24 5.60 -5.03 8.65
CA ARG A 24 5.22 -4.48 7.35
C ARG A 24 4.99 -5.63 6.39
N ALA A 25 3.98 -5.48 5.54
CA ALA A 25 3.61 -6.46 4.54
C ALA A 25 3.37 -5.81 3.19
N THR A 26 3.54 -6.59 2.13
CA THR A 26 3.24 -6.22 0.75
C THR A 26 2.34 -7.26 0.15
N ALA A 27 1.14 -6.86 -0.28
CA ALA A 27 0.27 -7.67 -1.11
C ALA A 27 0.61 -7.41 -2.58
N TYR A 28 0.86 -8.48 -3.33
CA TYR A 28 1.03 -8.42 -4.78
C TYR A 28 -0.32 -8.67 -5.43
N ILE A 29 -0.84 -7.68 -6.15
CA ILE A 29 -2.19 -7.74 -6.71
C ILE A 29 -2.13 -7.39 -8.19
N SER A 30 -2.81 -8.20 -9.01
CA SER A 30 -2.88 -7.99 -10.46
C SER A 30 -4.20 -8.46 -11.05
N GLU A 31 -4.35 -8.30 -12.37
CA GLU A 31 -5.38 -9.00 -13.13
C GLU A 31 -5.08 -10.52 -13.17
N GLU A 32 -6.12 -11.35 -13.33
CA GLU A 32 -5.99 -12.82 -13.30
C GLU A 32 -4.83 -13.35 -14.16
N ASN A 33 -4.68 -12.83 -15.38
CA ASN A 33 -3.74 -13.34 -16.39
C ASN A 33 -2.46 -12.50 -16.53
N ASP A 34 -2.25 -11.49 -15.68
CA ASP A 34 -1.05 -10.69 -15.74
C ASP A 34 0.15 -11.45 -15.13
N LYS A 35 1.31 -11.29 -15.76
CA LYS A 35 2.60 -11.81 -15.27
C LYS A 35 3.20 -10.90 -14.21
N GLY A 36 2.87 -9.61 -14.24
CA GLY A 36 3.26 -8.63 -13.23
C GLY A 36 2.22 -8.51 -12.12
N ALA A 37 2.61 -7.86 -11.03
CA ALA A 37 1.70 -7.43 -9.99
C ALA A 37 2.16 -6.10 -9.40
N ASP A 38 1.20 -5.26 -9.06
CA ASP A 38 1.47 -4.02 -8.35
C ASP A 38 1.59 -4.33 -6.86
N CYS A 39 2.45 -3.56 -6.20
CA CYS A 39 2.65 -3.66 -4.76
C CYS A 39 1.66 -2.78 -4.00
N PHE A 40 0.98 -3.38 -3.03
CA PHE A 40 0.13 -2.70 -2.07
C PHE A 40 0.64 -2.96 -0.65
N HIS A 41 1.19 -1.93 -0.01
CA HIS A 41 1.79 -2.01 1.31
C HIS A 41 0.76 -1.85 2.42
N PHE A 42 0.96 -2.58 3.51
CA PHE A 42 0.17 -2.49 4.72
C PHE A 42 0.97 -2.94 5.95
N GLN A 43 0.37 -2.83 7.13
CA GLN A 43 0.93 -3.33 8.39
C GLN A 43 0.01 -4.38 8.99
N VAL A 44 0.59 -5.35 9.69
CA VAL A 44 -0.13 -6.28 10.55
C VAL A 44 0.36 -6.07 11.97
N ILE A 45 -0.56 -5.72 12.86
CA ILE A 45 -0.25 -5.43 14.25
C ILE A 45 -1.03 -6.35 15.17
N SER A 46 -0.35 -6.88 16.18
CA SER A 46 -1.04 -7.62 17.24
C SER A 46 -1.70 -6.67 18.23
N LEU A 47 -2.78 -7.13 18.87
CA LEU A 47 -3.50 -6.33 19.87
C LEU A 47 -2.60 -5.94 21.06
N GLU A 48 -1.67 -6.82 21.45
CA GLU A 48 -0.69 -6.54 22.51
C GLU A 48 0.24 -5.38 22.14
N PHE A 49 0.73 -5.38 20.88
CA PHE A 49 1.56 -4.28 20.38
C PHE A 49 0.79 -2.97 20.37
N LEU A 50 -0.44 -2.98 19.84
CA LEU A 50 -1.27 -1.77 19.76
C LEU A 50 -1.58 -1.20 21.14
N ALA A 51 -1.92 -2.04 22.12
CA ALA A 51 -2.20 -1.61 23.48
C ALA A 51 -0.97 -0.95 24.13
N ARG A 52 0.22 -1.55 23.99
CA ARG A 52 1.47 -0.93 24.47
C ARG A 52 1.73 0.39 23.75
N PHE A 53 1.63 0.41 22.42
CA PHE A 53 1.84 1.62 21.62
C PHE A 53 0.91 2.73 22.08
N LEU A 54 -0.37 2.46 22.32
CA LEU A 54 -1.35 3.46 22.74
C LEU A 54 -1.13 3.97 24.17
N SER A 55 -0.57 3.13 25.05
CA SER A 55 -0.20 3.56 26.40
C SER A 55 0.93 4.59 26.42
N GLU A 56 1.81 4.52 25.42
CA GLU A 56 2.95 5.43 25.23
C GLU A 56 2.61 6.59 24.29
N ASN A 57 1.71 6.35 23.33
CA ASN A 57 1.34 7.25 22.25
C ASN A 57 -0.19 7.38 22.22
N ASN A 58 -0.75 8.53 22.56
CA ASN A 58 -2.21 8.68 22.71
C ASN A 58 -3.07 8.42 21.45
N VAL A 59 -2.45 8.36 20.26
CA VAL A 59 -3.15 8.26 18.97
C VAL A 59 -2.42 7.29 18.05
N PHE A 60 -3.18 6.44 17.36
CA PHE A 60 -2.70 5.56 16.30
C PHE A 60 -3.48 5.82 15.00
N ASP A 61 -2.77 6.15 13.92
CA ASP A 61 -3.34 6.24 12.57
C ASP A 61 -3.30 4.86 11.90
N GLY A 62 -4.47 4.24 11.75
CA GLY A 62 -4.62 2.87 11.28
C GLY A 62 -4.76 2.68 9.77
N ARG A 63 -4.53 3.70 8.92
CA ARG A 63 -4.65 3.50 7.46
C ARG A 63 -3.69 2.41 6.96
N ALA A 64 -4.24 1.46 6.21
CA ALA A 64 -3.52 0.28 5.71
C ALA A 64 -2.90 -0.56 6.82
N THR A 65 -3.70 -0.83 7.86
CA THR A 65 -3.31 -1.67 8.98
C THR A 65 -4.39 -2.72 9.28
N PHE A 66 -3.98 -3.98 9.39
CA PHE A 66 -4.78 -5.06 9.93
C PHE A 66 -4.40 -5.29 11.40
N ASN A 67 -5.41 -5.30 12.26
CA ASN A 67 -5.26 -5.68 13.66
C ASN A 67 -5.65 -7.15 13.79
N VAL A 68 -4.76 -7.96 14.36
CA VAL A 68 -4.99 -9.38 14.53
C VAL A 68 -4.81 -9.78 16.00
N SER A 69 -5.62 -10.73 16.47
CA SER A 69 -5.41 -11.33 17.79
C SER A 69 -4.15 -12.19 17.80
N GLU A 70 -3.94 -12.96 16.74
CA GLU A 70 -2.79 -13.82 16.48
C GLU A 70 -2.46 -13.75 14.99
N PHE A 71 -1.20 -14.01 14.61
CA PHE A 71 -0.85 -14.04 13.21
C PHE A 71 -1.43 -15.28 12.52
N ASP A 72 -2.21 -15.05 11.47
CA ASP A 72 -2.78 -16.09 10.61
C ASP A 72 -2.79 -15.57 9.17
N LEU A 73 -1.96 -16.19 8.31
CA LEU A 73 -1.83 -15.80 6.92
C LEU A 73 -3.11 -16.07 6.13
N ASP A 74 -3.77 -17.20 6.36
CA ASP A 74 -4.98 -17.60 5.63
C ASP A 74 -6.13 -16.63 5.91
N LEU A 75 -6.27 -16.18 7.17
CA LEU A 75 -7.24 -15.15 7.53
C LEU A 75 -6.91 -13.79 6.92
N LEU A 76 -5.63 -13.40 6.89
CA LEU A 76 -5.21 -12.16 6.23
C LEU A 76 -5.51 -12.18 4.72
N GLU A 77 -5.19 -13.29 4.04
CA GLU A 77 -5.52 -13.48 2.62
C GLU A 77 -7.03 -13.45 2.39
N LEU A 78 -7.82 -14.07 3.28
CA LEU A 78 -9.28 -14.04 3.21
C LEU A 78 -9.82 -12.61 3.32
N GLU A 79 -9.33 -11.82 4.27
CA GLU A 79 -9.75 -10.42 4.45
C GLU A 79 -9.35 -9.54 3.27
N ILE A 80 -8.13 -9.69 2.74
CA ILE A 80 -7.70 -8.99 1.54
C ILE A 80 -8.60 -9.37 0.37
N ASN A 81 -8.88 -10.66 0.15
CA ASN A 81 -9.77 -11.09 -0.93
C ASN A 81 -11.20 -10.57 -0.79
N LYS A 82 -11.71 -10.32 0.42
CA LYS A 82 -13.00 -9.62 0.63
C LYS A 82 -12.92 -8.18 0.14
N ILE A 83 -11.87 -7.44 0.50
CA ILE A 83 -11.62 -6.07 0.01
C ILE A 83 -11.56 -6.05 -1.53
N LEU A 84 -10.87 -7.02 -2.15
CA LEU A 84 -10.71 -7.07 -3.60
C LEU A 84 -12.03 -7.25 -4.36
N LYS A 85 -13.00 -7.98 -3.79
CA LYS A 85 -14.34 -8.12 -4.37
C LYS A 85 -15.06 -6.78 -4.51
N ASP A 86 -14.86 -5.86 -3.56
CA ASP A 86 -15.47 -4.52 -3.58
C ASP A 86 -14.76 -3.55 -4.54
N CYS A 87 -13.56 -3.92 -5.02
CA CYS A 87 -12.69 -3.09 -5.85
C CYS A 87 -12.83 -3.35 -7.35
N ILE A 88 -13.73 -4.21 -7.81
CA ILE A 88 -13.96 -4.52 -9.23
C ILE A 88 -14.38 -3.26 -10.00
N ARG A 89 -13.59 -2.82 -10.99
CA ARG A 89 -13.83 -1.58 -11.76
C ARG A 89 -13.50 -1.75 -13.26
N PRO A 90 -13.90 -0.83 -14.15
CA PRO A 90 -13.60 -0.91 -15.58
C PRO A 90 -12.11 -0.91 -15.95
N THR A 91 -11.27 -0.15 -15.25
CA THR A 91 -9.83 0.03 -15.55
C THR A 91 -8.94 -0.34 -14.37
N TRP A 92 -7.69 -0.75 -14.63
CA TRP A 92 -6.75 -1.13 -13.56
C TRP A 92 -6.46 0.04 -12.62
N ASP A 93 -6.27 1.24 -13.17
CA ASP A 93 -6.07 2.46 -12.37
C ASP A 93 -7.24 2.72 -11.40
N GLU A 94 -8.49 2.53 -11.85
CA GLU A 94 -9.66 2.62 -10.96
C GLU A 94 -9.69 1.51 -9.90
N VAL A 95 -9.32 0.28 -10.27
CA VAL A 95 -9.18 -0.85 -9.33
C VAL A 95 -8.13 -0.54 -8.28
N ALA A 96 -6.93 -0.13 -8.69
CA ALA A 96 -5.82 0.17 -7.82
C ALA A 96 -6.12 1.34 -6.89
N LYS A 97 -6.76 2.41 -7.38
CA LYS A 97 -7.26 3.51 -6.54
C LYS A 97 -8.33 3.04 -5.54
N ALA A 98 -9.20 2.11 -5.93
CA ALA A 98 -10.18 1.54 -5.03
C ALA A 98 -9.52 0.73 -3.91
N ILE A 99 -8.49 -0.07 -4.23
CA ILE A 99 -7.67 -0.83 -3.27
C ILE A 99 -6.87 0.12 -2.37
N ASN A 100 -6.36 1.23 -2.90
CA ASN A 100 -5.56 2.23 -2.17
C ASN A 100 -6.31 2.95 -1.03
N ARG A 101 -7.64 2.78 -0.96
CA ARG A 101 -8.45 3.20 0.19
C ARG A 101 -8.22 2.31 1.41
N TYR A 102 -7.84 1.05 1.18
CA TYR A 102 -7.63 0.04 2.21
C TYR A 102 -6.14 -0.25 2.42
N LEU A 103 -5.37 -0.36 1.35
CA LEU A 103 -3.91 -0.59 1.35
C LEU A 103 -3.18 0.64 0.80
N ARG A 104 -1.84 0.62 0.71
CA ARG A 104 -1.05 1.71 0.12
C ARG A 104 -0.41 1.27 -1.18
N TRP A 105 -0.93 1.77 -2.30
CA TRP A 105 -0.41 1.46 -3.62
C TRP A 105 0.97 2.11 -3.85
N GLU A 106 1.92 1.38 -4.43
CA GLU A 106 3.28 1.90 -4.68
C GLU A 106 3.31 3.09 -5.67
N TYR A 107 2.31 3.17 -6.56
CA TYR A 107 2.16 4.26 -7.52
C TYR A 107 1.26 5.41 -7.01
N ASP A 108 0.79 5.36 -5.75
CA ASP A 108 -0.01 6.45 -5.18
C ASP A 108 0.80 7.77 -5.19
N ASN A 109 0.28 8.78 -5.89
CA ASN A 109 0.90 10.09 -6.13
C ASN A 109 2.20 10.08 -6.97
N ILE A 110 2.46 9.05 -7.78
CA ILE A 110 3.52 9.15 -8.80
C ILE A 110 3.02 10.04 -9.95
N GLN A 111 3.67 11.18 -10.15
CA GLN A 111 3.46 12.04 -11.31
C GLN A 111 4.42 11.63 -12.42
N TYR A 112 3.86 11.22 -13.55
CA TYR A 112 4.62 11.02 -14.78
C TYR A 112 4.77 12.35 -15.50
N PHE A 113 5.96 12.60 -16.04
CA PHE A 113 6.25 13.76 -16.88
C PHE A 113 6.82 13.27 -18.20
N SER A 114 6.39 13.89 -19.28
CA SER A 114 7.07 13.77 -20.57
C SER A 114 8.46 14.43 -20.52
N SER A 115 9.37 13.98 -21.38
CA SER A 115 10.71 14.59 -21.50
C SER A 115 10.65 16.10 -21.73
N GLU A 116 9.65 16.57 -22.48
CA GLU A 116 9.43 18.00 -22.75
C GLU A 116 8.99 18.77 -21.49
N GLU A 117 8.11 18.20 -20.67
CA GLU A 117 7.69 18.79 -19.39
C GLU A 117 8.83 18.84 -18.38
N VAL A 118 9.66 17.78 -18.34
CA VAL A 118 10.87 17.75 -17.52
C VAL A 118 11.82 18.86 -17.98
N GLN A 119 12.09 18.97 -19.29
CA GLN A 119 12.98 20.00 -19.83
C GLN A 119 12.48 21.42 -19.50
N ARG A 120 11.18 21.69 -19.70
CA ARG A 120 10.57 22.98 -19.34
C ARG A 120 10.74 23.32 -17.85
N ARG A 121 10.57 22.34 -16.95
CA ARG A 121 10.74 22.56 -15.50
C ARG A 121 12.20 22.86 -15.14
N VAL A 122 13.15 22.19 -15.79
CA VAL A 122 14.58 22.47 -15.63
C VAL A 122 14.91 23.89 -16.09
N ASP A 123 14.46 24.27 -17.29
CA ASP A 123 14.71 25.59 -17.87
C ASP A 123 14.11 26.72 -16.99
N LEU A 124 12.88 26.52 -16.49
CA LEU A 124 12.22 27.47 -15.58
C LEU A 124 12.97 27.60 -14.24
N SER A 125 13.53 26.51 -13.73
CA SER A 125 14.31 26.52 -12.48
C SER A 125 15.64 27.25 -12.65
N GLN A 126 16.32 27.04 -13.78
CA GLN A 126 17.56 27.75 -14.11
C GLN A 126 17.35 29.25 -14.32
N LYS A 127 16.26 29.66 -14.99
CA LYS A 127 15.91 31.08 -15.14
C LYS A 127 15.65 31.79 -13.82
N ARG A 128 15.03 31.11 -12.84
CA ARG A 128 14.83 31.65 -11.48
C ARG A 128 16.14 31.85 -10.72
N LEU A 129 17.12 30.97 -10.92
CA LEU A 129 18.46 31.11 -10.32
C LEU A 129 19.30 32.21 -10.96
N GLN A 130 19.05 32.52 -12.24
CA GLN A 130 19.78 33.54 -13.01
C GLN A 130 19.15 34.94 -12.98
N SER A 131 18.00 35.10 -12.32
CA SER A 131 17.35 36.40 -12.12
C SER A 131 17.57 36.83 -10.66
N PRO A 132 18.68 37.52 -10.34
CA PRO A 132 18.85 38.09 -9.00
C PRO A 132 17.81 39.21 -8.81
N ASN A 133 17.20 39.25 -7.62
CA ASN A 133 16.51 40.43 -7.11
C ASN A 133 17.42 41.65 -7.12
#